data_AF-A0A2S7YLG7-F1
#
_entry.id   AF-A0A2S7YLG7-F1
#
_cell.length_a   1.000
_cell.length_b   1.000
_cell.length_c   1.000
_cell.angle_alpha   90.00
_cell.angle_beta   90.00
_cell.angle_gamma   90.00
#
_symmetry.space_group_name_H-M   'P 1'
#
loop_
_entity.id
_entity.type
_entity.pdbx_description
1 polymer ?
#
loop_
_entity_poly.entity_id
_entity_poly.type
_entity_poly.pdbx_seq_one_letter_code
_entity_poly.pdbx_strand_id
1 'polypeptide(L)'
;MPTMCFLEGCNTNRGGYGDATTTSADTGRPKFWIEFRTFDDGMHDMNKSSRPASFPQFARLPPELRLKIWELLVQPRIVVACCLERDGRLQERRAQLRSRTASESTEGYNDDDDSSGGMTNGSCSPVLLRINREARSVGLRFYELTFSWRISKLLSDTPVLQPARVWFNFALDALYLTGELEAFDAYGFNSPMVYFLRPEDTRRVRHVACAFAELGYPQLESDQIFGCLWHVADRFRAAKRLLLALSPGEEEVAHCKFSAGRTGKAGKDEQRGVTLMDEDNIMQKIWEGWMGSVSGQRSRDDRTQLVDKKMVLVREESLADVIAGC
;
A
#
# COMPACT_ATOMS: atom_id res chain seq x y z
N MET A 1 -22.25 -52.18 -15.02
CA MET A 1 -21.64 -52.74 -13.80
C MET A 1 -20.20 -52.26 -13.70
N PRO A 2 -19.70 -51.75 -12.56
CA PRO A 2 -20.38 -51.15 -11.40
C PRO A 2 -20.05 -49.63 -11.31
N THR A 3 -20.85 -48.68 -10.79
CA THR A 3 -21.64 -48.46 -9.55
C THR A 3 -20.83 -48.20 -8.27
N MET A 4 -21.11 -47.03 -7.66
CA MET A 4 -20.93 -46.61 -6.24
C MET A 4 -19.49 -46.33 -5.74
N CYS A 5 -19.21 -45.35 -4.88
CA CYS A 5 -19.95 -44.97 -3.65
C CYS A 5 -19.98 -43.45 -3.39
N PHE A 6 -21.20 -42.94 -3.13
CA PHE A 6 -21.42 -41.83 -2.20
C PHE A 6 -21.39 -42.41 -0.77
N LEU A 7 -20.71 -41.74 0.15
CA LEU A 7 -20.89 -41.96 1.59
C LEU A 7 -21.58 -40.71 2.16
N GLU A 8 -22.89 -40.87 2.35
CA GLU A 8 -23.66 -40.15 3.37
C GLU A 8 -23.10 -40.50 4.75
N GLY A 9 -22.92 -39.47 5.57
CA GLY A 9 -22.73 -39.59 7.01
C GLY A 9 -23.70 -38.65 7.70
N CYS A 10 -24.91 -39.14 7.96
CA CYS A 10 -25.84 -38.52 8.90
C CYS A 10 -25.28 -38.64 10.33
N ASN A 11 -25.31 -37.56 11.10
CA ASN A 11 -25.40 -37.68 12.55
C ASN A 11 -26.30 -36.57 13.09
N THR A 12 -27.47 -36.99 13.54
CA THR A 12 -28.38 -36.24 14.40
C THR A 12 -27.97 -36.45 15.85
N ASN A 13 -27.91 -35.38 16.65
CA ASN A 13 -28.24 -35.50 18.07
C ASN A 13 -28.75 -34.18 18.66
N ARG A 14 -29.93 -34.30 19.29
CA ARG A 14 -30.60 -33.30 20.13
C ARG A 14 -29.97 -33.31 21.54
N GLY A 15 -29.87 -32.14 22.16
CA GLY A 15 -29.68 -31.99 23.61
C GLY A 15 -29.38 -30.55 23.99
N GLY A 16 -30.25 -29.92 24.77
CA GLY A 16 -30.19 -28.49 25.12
C GLY A 16 -29.64 -28.17 26.52
N TYR A 17 -29.54 -26.86 26.74
CA TYR A 17 -29.26 -26.08 27.97
C TYR A 17 -27.82 -26.02 28.51
N GLY A 18 -27.26 -24.80 28.47
CA GLY A 18 -26.02 -24.41 29.14
C GLY A 18 -25.46 -23.10 28.56
N ASP A 19 -25.83 -21.99 29.19
CA ASP A 19 -25.50 -20.60 28.89
C ASP A 19 -24.00 -20.31 28.63
N ALA A 20 -23.71 -19.70 27.48
CA ALA A 20 -22.50 -18.92 27.23
C ALA A 20 -22.80 -17.85 26.17
N THR A 21 -23.05 -16.64 26.64
CA THR A 21 -23.25 -15.44 25.85
C THR A 21 -21.93 -15.05 25.15
N THR A 22 -21.66 -15.59 23.96
CA THR A 22 -20.58 -15.11 23.08
C THR A 22 -21.03 -15.10 21.63
N THR A 23 -21.56 -13.94 21.21
CA THR A 23 -21.44 -13.34 19.86
C THR A 23 -21.25 -14.32 18.68
N SER A 24 -22.32 -15.01 18.29
CA SER A 24 -22.40 -15.72 17.01
C SER A 24 -22.85 -14.75 15.89
N ALA A 25 -21.93 -14.00 15.26
CA ALA A 25 -22.33 -13.14 14.11
C ALA A 25 -21.23 -12.68 13.13
N ASP A 26 -19.99 -13.20 13.13
CA ASP A 26 -18.97 -12.73 12.15
C ASP A 26 -18.15 -13.84 11.47
N THR A 27 -18.56 -15.10 11.60
CA THR A 27 -17.84 -16.29 11.09
C THR A 27 -17.78 -16.42 9.56
N GLY A 28 -18.35 -15.48 8.81
CA GLY A 28 -18.36 -15.48 7.34
C GLY A 28 -17.60 -14.32 6.68
N ARG A 29 -17.05 -13.39 7.46
CA ARG A 29 -16.30 -12.25 6.91
C ARG A 29 -14.80 -12.48 7.07
N PRO A 30 -13.99 -12.07 6.09
CA PRO A 30 -12.57 -12.28 6.18
C PRO A 30 -11.92 -11.39 7.25
N LYS A 31 -10.90 -11.96 7.90
CA LYS A 31 -10.09 -11.26 8.89
C LYS A 31 -9.28 -10.14 8.25
N PHE A 32 -8.66 -10.42 7.10
CA PHE A 32 -7.85 -9.47 6.34
C PHE A 32 -8.45 -9.22 4.95
N TRP A 33 -8.23 -8.03 4.38
CA TRP A 33 -8.50 -7.74 2.96
C TRP A 33 -7.65 -6.57 2.46
N ILE A 34 -7.54 -6.44 1.14
CA ILE A 34 -6.86 -5.30 0.52
C ILE A 34 -7.89 -4.32 -0.03
N GLU A 35 -7.80 -3.07 0.40
CA GLU A 35 -8.54 -1.94 -0.16
C GLU A 35 -7.60 -1.10 -1.04
N PHE A 36 -8.04 -0.79 -2.25
CA PHE A 36 -7.30 0.08 -3.15
C PHE A 36 -7.96 1.45 -3.24
N ARG A 37 -7.14 2.50 -3.29
CA ARG A 37 -7.56 3.89 -3.52
C ARG A 37 -6.51 4.66 -4.29
N THR A 38 -6.92 5.75 -4.92
CA THR A 38 -5.97 6.73 -5.48
C THR A 38 -5.53 7.67 -4.36
N PHE A 39 -4.23 7.76 -4.10
CA PHE A 39 -3.65 8.76 -3.19
C PHE A 39 -3.37 10.07 -3.91
N ASP A 40 -2.81 9.95 -5.12
CA ASP A 40 -2.54 11.07 -6.00
C ASP A 40 -2.85 10.67 -7.45
N ASP A 41 -3.54 11.53 -8.19
CA ASP A 41 -3.94 11.27 -9.57
C ASP A 41 -3.05 11.95 -10.61
N GLY A 42 -1.93 12.54 -10.19
CA GLY A 42 -0.96 13.25 -11.02
C GLY A 42 -1.46 14.62 -11.51
N MET A 43 -2.68 15.02 -11.15
CA MET A 43 -3.29 16.29 -11.54
C MET A 43 -3.05 17.33 -10.45
N HIS A 44 -1.79 17.55 -10.08
CA HIS A 44 -1.46 18.59 -9.11
C HIS A 44 -1.94 19.96 -9.60
N ASP A 45 -2.47 20.74 -8.66
CA ASP A 45 -3.07 22.04 -8.90
C ASP A 45 -2.04 23.02 -9.49
N MET A 46 -1.97 23.07 -10.81
CA MET A 46 -1.44 24.21 -11.54
C MET A 46 -2.36 25.39 -11.25
N ASN A 47 -2.06 26.09 -10.16
CA ASN A 47 -2.71 27.29 -9.61
C ASN A 47 -4.22 27.16 -9.36
N LYS A 48 -4.61 27.35 -8.08
CA LYS A 48 -5.98 27.66 -7.61
C LYS A 48 -6.54 29.00 -8.15
N SER A 49 -6.18 29.40 -9.37
CA SER A 49 -6.88 30.43 -10.10
C SER A 49 -8.18 29.83 -10.65
N SER A 50 -9.26 30.62 -10.61
CA SER A 50 -10.60 30.25 -11.08
C SER A 50 -10.58 29.47 -12.40
N ARG A 51 -10.67 28.14 -12.32
CA ARG A 51 -10.72 27.29 -13.51
C ARG A 51 -12.08 27.50 -14.17
N PRO A 52 -12.14 27.86 -15.47
CA PRO A 52 -13.40 27.84 -16.18
C PRO A 52 -13.93 26.39 -16.19
N ALA A 53 -15.19 26.20 -15.78
CA ALA A 53 -15.83 24.89 -15.68
C ALA A 53 -15.97 24.15 -17.02
N SER A 54 -15.69 24.83 -18.15
CA SER A 54 -15.70 24.24 -19.48
C SER A 54 -14.68 24.91 -20.41
N PHE A 55 -14.14 24.12 -21.35
CA PHE A 55 -13.28 24.59 -22.43
C PHE A 55 -13.89 24.19 -23.79
N PRO A 56 -14.90 24.93 -24.28
CA PRO A 56 -15.66 24.54 -25.47
C PRO A 56 -14.81 24.51 -26.76
N GLN A 57 -13.68 25.20 -26.79
CA GLN A 57 -12.74 25.20 -27.91
C GLN A 57 -12.11 23.83 -28.12
N PHE A 58 -12.04 22.97 -27.09
CA PHE A 58 -11.49 21.62 -27.22
C PHE A 58 -12.18 20.83 -28.32
N ALA A 59 -13.51 20.86 -28.36
CA ALA A 59 -14.30 20.13 -29.35
C ALA A 59 -14.12 20.67 -30.78
N ARG A 60 -13.62 21.89 -30.94
CA ARG A 60 -13.36 22.51 -32.25
C ARG A 60 -11.97 22.15 -32.81
N LEU A 61 -11.12 21.52 -32.01
CA LEU A 61 -9.80 21.08 -32.46
C LEU A 61 -9.92 19.86 -33.40
N PRO A 62 -9.04 19.76 -34.41
CA PRO A 62 -8.87 18.54 -35.19
C PRO A 62 -8.67 17.31 -34.28
N PRO A 63 -9.20 16.13 -34.65
CA PRO A 63 -9.08 14.91 -33.85
C PRO A 63 -7.64 14.59 -33.43
N GLU A 64 -6.66 14.84 -34.31
CA GLU A 64 -5.24 14.56 -34.05
C GLU A 64 -4.72 15.39 -32.87
N LEU A 65 -5.16 16.65 -32.76
CA LEU A 65 -4.77 17.52 -31.64
C LEU A 65 -5.48 17.12 -30.35
N ARG A 66 -6.76 16.73 -30.42
CA ARG A 66 -7.50 16.24 -29.24
C ARG A 66 -6.86 14.97 -28.68
N LEU A 67 -6.52 14.01 -29.53
CA LEU A 67 -5.83 12.78 -29.13
C LEU A 67 -4.48 13.07 -28.47
N LYS A 68 -3.68 13.99 -29.04
CA LYS A 68 -2.40 14.41 -28.42
C LYS A 68 -2.60 15.05 -27.05
N ILE A 69 -3.63 15.88 -26.88
CA ILE A 69 -3.95 16.47 -25.57
C ILE A 69 -4.30 15.39 -24.56
N TRP A 70 -5.11 14.39 -24.95
CA TRP A 70 -5.41 13.26 -24.06
C TRP A 70 -4.17 12.44 -23.69
N GLU A 71 -3.23 12.25 -24.61
CA GLU A 71 -1.96 11.58 -24.32
C GLU A 71 -1.10 12.35 -23.31
N LEU A 72 -1.08 13.69 -23.39
CA LEU A 72 -0.35 14.55 -22.45
C LEU A 72 -0.96 14.58 -21.05
N LEU A 73 -2.23 14.20 -20.92
CA LEU A 73 -2.93 14.09 -19.62
C LEU A 73 -2.66 12.74 -18.94
N VAL A 74 -1.88 11.85 -19.55
CA VAL A 74 -1.38 10.65 -18.87
C VAL A 74 -0.24 11.08 -17.95
N GLN A 75 -0.52 11.18 -16.66
CA GLN A 75 0.44 11.55 -15.63
C GLN A 75 0.75 10.37 -14.70
N PRO A 76 1.92 10.35 -14.04
CA PRO A 76 2.21 9.42 -12.94
C PRO A 76 1.20 9.57 -11.81
N ARG A 77 0.67 8.45 -11.31
CA ARG A 77 -0.29 8.42 -10.20
C ARG A 77 0.22 7.57 -9.06
N ILE A 78 -0.29 7.79 -7.87
CA ILE A 78 -0.02 6.94 -6.71
C ILE A 78 -1.30 6.19 -6.35
N VAL A 79 -1.26 4.87 -6.50
CA VAL A 79 -2.33 3.97 -6.07
C VAL A 79 -1.94 3.30 -4.78
N VAL A 80 -2.79 3.43 -3.76
CA VAL A 80 -2.65 2.79 -2.46
C VAL A 80 -3.16 1.36 -2.53
N ALA A 81 -2.39 0.43 -1.98
CA ALA A 81 -2.85 -0.88 -1.55
C ALA A 81 -2.77 -0.93 -0.02
N CYS A 82 -3.92 -0.85 0.64
CA CYS A 82 -4.03 -0.87 2.09
C CYS A 82 -4.50 -2.25 2.56
N CYS A 83 -3.69 -2.95 3.36
CA CYS A 83 -4.12 -4.18 4.02
C CYS A 83 -4.86 -3.81 5.32
N LEU A 84 -6.13 -4.17 5.40
CA LEU A 84 -6.96 -3.92 6.57
C LEU A 84 -7.19 -5.23 7.32
N GLU A 85 -7.12 -5.16 8.65
CA GLU A 85 -7.51 -6.21 9.57
C GLU A 85 -8.85 -5.87 10.21
N ARG A 86 -9.66 -6.91 10.47
CA ARG A 86 -10.90 -6.85 11.23
C ARG A 86 -10.57 -6.89 12.72
N ASP A 87 -10.15 -5.76 13.26
CA ASP A 87 -9.87 -5.56 14.68
C ASP A 87 -10.55 -4.28 15.21
N GLY A 88 -10.27 -3.93 16.47
CA GLY A 88 -10.79 -2.70 17.07
C GLY A 88 -10.28 -1.40 16.42
N ARG A 89 -9.18 -1.47 15.65
CA ARG A 89 -8.53 -0.31 14.99
C ARG A 89 -9.04 -0.07 13.57
N LEU A 90 -9.87 -0.97 13.04
CA LEU A 90 -10.38 -0.91 11.67
C LEU A 90 -11.01 0.45 11.29
N GLN A 91 -11.84 1.01 12.17
CA GLN A 91 -12.51 2.28 11.89
C GLN A 91 -11.51 3.43 11.78
N GLU A 92 -10.54 3.47 12.68
CA GLU A 92 -9.45 4.45 12.68
C GLU A 92 -8.60 4.33 11.40
N ARG A 93 -8.19 3.11 11.04
CA ARG A 93 -7.39 2.85 9.82
C ARG A 93 -8.12 3.25 8.55
N ARG A 94 -9.42 2.99 8.46
CA ARG A 94 -10.24 3.46 7.33
C ARG A 94 -10.35 4.97 7.30
N ALA A 95 -10.45 5.63 8.45
CA ALA A 95 -10.47 7.09 8.53
C ALA A 95 -9.12 7.68 8.09
N GLN A 96 -7.99 7.11 8.52
CA GLN A 96 -6.64 7.48 8.08
C GLN A 96 -6.45 7.27 6.57
N LEU A 97 -6.89 6.12 6.04
CA LEU A 97 -6.85 5.86 4.61
C LEU A 97 -7.70 6.88 3.82
N ARG A 98 -8.87 7.24 4.33
CA ARG A 98 -9.74 8.27 3.73
C ARG A 98 -9.08 9.63 3.78
N SER A 99 -8.53 10.06 4.92
CA SER A 99 -7.89 11.38 5.04
C SER A 99 -6.67 11.50 4.13
N ARG A 100 -5.86 10.43 4.00
CA ARG A 100 -4.73 10.38 3.05
C ARG A 100 -5.14 10.44 1.58
N THR A 101 -6.36 10.00 1.24
CA THR A 101 -6.85 9.91 -0.15
C THR A 101 -7.91 10.96 -0.49
N ALA A 102 -8.17 11.91 0.40
CA ALA A 102 -9.24 12.90 0.29
C ALA A 102 -8.90 14.14 -0.56
N SER A 103 -8.06 14.03 -1.59
CA SER A 103 -7.93 15.11 -2.58
C SER A 103 -9.13 15.08 -3.56
N GLU A 104 -9.96 16.11 -3.42
CA GLU A 104 -10.99 16.64 -4.33
C GLU A 104 -12.21 15.76 -4.74
N SER A 105 -13.29 15.96 -3.98
CA SER A 105 -14.69 16.08 -4.45
C SER A 105 -15.38 14.86 -5.10
N THR A 106 -16.12 14.15 -4.27
CA THR A 106 -17.54 13.93 -4.59
C THR A 106 -18.32 14.35 -3.36
N GLU A 107 -18.57 15.66 -3.25
CA GLU A 107 -19.70 16.14 -2.47
C GLU A 107 -20.96 15.52 -3.09
N GLY A 108 -21.71 14.76 -2.30
CA GLY A 108 -22.98 14.15 -2.72
C GLY A 108 -22.88 12.65 -2.94
N TYR A 109 -22.79 11.88 -1.85
CA TYR A 109 -23.73 10.80 -1.54
C TYR A 109 -23.35 10.31 -0.13
N ASN A 110 -24.11 10.76 0.88
CA ASN A 110 -24.09 10.12 2.20
C ASN A 110 -24.66 8.72 2.01
N ASP A 111 -23.79 7.73 1.94
CA ASP A 111 -24.14 6.31 1.90
C ASP A 111 -24.38 5.84 3.35
N ASP A 112 -25.50 6.29 3.91
CA ASP A 112 -26.05 5.86 5.21
C ASP A 112 -26.98 4.64 5.05
N ASP A 113 -26.67 3.71 4.14
CA ASP A 113 -27.44 2.45 4.01
C ASP A 113 -26.54 1.22 4.21
N ASP A 114 -26.41 0.88 5.49
CA ASP A 114 -25.93 -0.40 5.99
C ASP A 114 -26.95 -1.49 5.62
N SER A 115 -26.89 -2.06 4.40
CA SER A 115 -27.46 -3.37 4.06
C SER A 115 -27.18 -3.85 2.62
N SER A 116 -25.92 -3.84 2.13
CA SER A 116 -25.43 -4.85 1.17
C SER A 116 -23.91 -4.74 0.96
N GLY A 117 -23.21 -5.87 0.99
CA GLY A 117 -21.74 -5.96 1.02
C GLY A 117 -21.00 -5.59 -0.28
N GLY A 118 -21.30 -4.44 -0.86
CA GLY A 118 -20.50 -3.83 -1.93
C GLY A 118 -19.52 -2.84 -1.33
N MET A 119 -18.26 -3.23 -1.12
CA MET A 119 -17.18 -2.31 -0.77
C MET A 119 -17.11 -1.17 -1.81
N THR A 120 -17.68 -0.01 -1.49
CA THR A 120 -17.61 1.24 -2.28
C THR A 120 -16.20 1.83 -2.12
N ASN A 121 -15.24 1.16 -2.75
CA ASN A 121 -13.85 1.59 -2.84
C ASN A 121 -13.77 2.93 -3.56
N GLY A 122 -12.98 3.87 -3.04
CA GLY A 122 -12.61 5.08 -3.78
C GLY A 122 -12.12 4.70 -5.17
N SER A 123 -12.64 5.39 -6.21
CA SER A 123 -12.43 4.98 -7.60
C SER A 123 -10.95 5.01 -7.96
N CYS A 124 -10.33 3.84 -8.12
CA CYS A 124 -8.97 3.69 -8.66
C CYS A 124 -8.92 3.88 -10.18
N SER A 125 -10.02 4.33 -10.79
CA SER A 125 -10.14 4.52 -12.23
C SER A 125 -9.56 5.87 -12.64
N PRO A 126 -8.52 5.92 -13.50
CA PRO A 126 -7.96 7.16 -14.01
C PRO A 126 -9.02 8.03 -14.65
N VAL A 127 -8.88 9.34 -14.47
CA VAL A 127 -9.80 10.35 -15.00
C VAL A 127 -10.05 10.15 -16.51
N LEU A 128 -8.99 9.84 -17.27
CA LEU A 128 -9.06 9.58 -18.72
C LEU A 128 -10.07 8.47 -19.11
N LEU A 129 -10.28 7.46 -18.26
CA LEU A 129 -11.23 6.38 -18.55
C LEU A 129 -12.69 6.77 -18.29
N ARG A 130 -12.92 7.88 -17.57
CA ARG A 130 -14.23 8.34 -17.11
C ARG A 130 -14.79 9.51 -17.92
N ILE A 131 -13.94 10.33 -18.57
CA ILE A 131 -14.39 11.55 -19.27
C ILE A 131 -15.28 11.26 -20.49
N ASN A 132 -14.71 10.66 -21.55
CA ASN A 132 -15.42 10.41 -22.81
C ASN A 132 -14.81 9.22 -23.57
N ARG A 133 -15.40 8.84 -24.72
CA ARG A 133 -14.94 7.69 -25.51
C ARG A 133 -13.53 7.86 -26.10
N GLU A 134 -13.18 9.07 -26.52
CA GLU A 134 -11.87 9.38 -27.10
C GLU A 134 -10.77 9.29 -26.04
N ALA A 135 -10.94 9.97 -24.91
CA ALA A 135 -10.04 9.91 -23.77
C ALA A 135 -9.89 8.48 -23.25
N ARG A 136 -10.99 7.71 -23.19
CA ARG A 136 -10.96 6.30 -22.80
C ARG A 136 -10.15 5.46 -23.79
N SER A 137 -10.33 5.68 -25.09
CA SER A 137 -9.55 4.98 -26.12
C SER A 137 -8.05 5.25 -26.00
N VAL A 138 -7.67 6.47 -25.63
CA VAL A 138 -6.27 6.81 -25.35
C VAL A 138 -5.81 6.15 -24.05
N GLY A 139 -6.57 6.31 -22.95
CA GLY A 139 -6.22 5.75 -21.64
C GLY A 139 -6.04 4.22 -21.66
N LEU A 140 -6.87 3.48 -22.40
CA LEU A 140 -6.76 2.02 -22.52
C LEU A 140 -5.48 1.56 -23.25
N ARG A 141 -4.71 2.46 -23.88
CA ARG A 141 -3.37 2.14 -24.41
C ARG A 141 -2.29 2.12 -23.33
N PHE A 142 -2.54 2.76 -22.19
CA PHE A 142 -1.57 2.93 -21.10
C PHE A 142 -1.96 2.19 -19.82
N TYR A 143 -3.27 2.07 -19.55
CA TYR A 143 -3.78 1.47 -18.33
C TYR A 143 -4.31 0.05 -18.57
N GLU A 144 -3.95 -0.85 -17.66
CA GLU A 144 -4.42 -2.23 -17.60
C GLU A 144 -5.20 -2.47 -16.31
N LEU A 145 -6.27 -3.27 -16.35
CA LEU A 145 -7.00 -3.68 -15.16
C LEU A 145 -6.24 -4.82 -14.46
N THR A 146 -5.70 -4.56 -13.28
CA THR A 146 -4.74 -5.42 -12.58
C THR A 146 -5.02 -5.49 -11.06
N PHE A 147 -4.12 -6.11 -10.31
CA PHE A 147 -4.14 -6.31 -8.86
C PHE A 147 -5.34 -7.10 -8.36
N SER A 148 -5.62 -8.24 -9.00
CA SER A 148 -6.35 -9.29 -8.31
C SER A 148 -5.52 -9.81 -7.14
N TRP A 149 -6.19 -10.22 -6.07
CA TRP A 149 -5.51 -10.64 -4.86
C TRP A 149 -6.23 -11.79 -4.18
N ARG A 150 -5.48 -12.53 -3.36
CA ARG A 150 -5.98 -13.68 -2.61
C ARG A 150 -5.37 -13.71 -1.22
N ILE A 151 -6.21 -13.95 -0.22
CA ILE A 151 -5.75 -14.21 1.15
C ILE A 151 -5.87 -15.70 1.44
N SER A 152 -4.81 -16.25 2.01
CA SER A 152 -4.73 -17.68 2.34
C SER A 152 -5.72 -18.03 3.44
N LYS A 153 -6.22 -19.28 3.42
CA LYS A 153 -7.05 -19.84 4.49
C LYS A 153 -6.33 -19.88 5.85
N LEU A 154 -4.99 -19.84 5.84
CA LEU A 154 -4.19 -19.84 7.06
C LEU A 154 -4.37 -18.57 7.89
N LEU A 155 -4.64 -17.43 7.24
CA LEU A 155 -4.78 -16.12 7.89
C LEU A 155 -6.23 -15.72 8.15
N SER A 156 -7.16 -16.37 7.46
CA SER A 156 -8.58 -16.06 7.50
C SER A 156 -9.37 -17.32 7.17
N ASP A 157 -10.23 -17.74 8.11
CA ASP A 157 -11.11 -18.90 7.95
C ASP A 157 -12.01 -18.77 6.70
N THR A 158 -12.31 -17.53 6.31
CA THR A 158 -12.97 -17.19 5.05
C THR A 158 -11.91 -16.91 3.97
N PRO A 159 -11.71 -17.80 2.98
CA PRO A 159 -10.81 -17.52 1.86
C PRO A 159 -11.37 -16.39 1.00
N VAL A 160 -10.55 -15.37 0.76
CA VAL A 160 -10.93 -14.27 -0.13
C VAL A 160 -10.14 -14.36 -1.41
N LEU A 161 -10.85 -14.39 -2.53
CA LEU A 161 -10.29 -14.17 -3.85
C LEU A 161 -11.03 -12.98 -4.46
N GLN A 162 -10.30 -11.93 -4.83
CA GLN A 162 -10.88 -10.78 -5.51
C GLN A 162 -10.31 -10.66 -6.92
N PRO A 163 -11.16 -10.38 -7.93
CA PRO A 163 -10.70 -10.09 -9.28
C PRO A 163 -9.93 -8.76 -9.34
N ALA A 164 -9.27 -8.53 -10.47
CA ALA A 164 -8.58 -7.27 -10.74
C ALA A 164 -9.61 -6.12 -10.79
N ARG A 165 -9.33 -5.04 -10.05
CA ARG A 165 -10.24 -3.89 -9.91
C ARG A 165 -9.54 -2.53 -10.04
N VAL A 166 -8.22 -2.53 -10.27
CA VAL A 166 -7.39 -1.32 -10.31
C VAL A 166 -6.88 -1.12 -11.72
N TRP A 167 -7.14 0.04 -12.29
CA TRP A 167 -6.49 0.45 -13.54
C TRP A 167 -5.12 1.02 -13.21
N PHE A 168 -4.07 0.41 -13.73
CA PHE A 168 -2.69 0.77 -13.40
C PHE A 168 -1.83 0.86 -14.65
N ASN A 169 -0.96 1.86 -14.70
CA ASN A 169 0.07 2.02 -15.71
C ASN A 169 1.42 1.64 -15.12
N PHE A 170 1.89 0.42 -15.37
CA PHE A 170 3.15 -0.10 -14.81
C PHE A 170 4.41 0.71 -15.18
N ALA A 171 4.33 1.58 -16.19
CA ALA A 171 5.44 2.41 -16.60
C ALA A 171 5.55 3.72 -15.79
N LEU A 172 4.43 4.24 -15.27
CA LEU A 172 4.36 5.57 -14.65
C LEU A 172 3.79 5.53 -13.22
N ASP A 173 2.78 4.70 -12.97
CA ASP A 173 2.11 4.66 -11.67
C ASP A 173 3.00 4.04 -10.60
N ALA A 174 2.87 4.53 -9.38
CA ALA A 174 3.46 3.98 -8.18
C ALA A 174 2.43 3.23 -7.34
N LEU A 175 2.86 2.12 -6.76
CA LEU A 175 2.07 1.38 -5.77
C LEU A 175 2.55 1.74 -4.37
N TYR A 176 1.66 2.31 -3.55
CA TYR A 176 1.93 2.70 -2.18
C TYR A 176 1.30 1.69 -1.20
N LEU A 177 2.14 0.99 -0.44
CA LEU A 177 1.74 -0.06 0.51
C LEU A 177 1.55 0.53 1.91
N THR A 178 0.43 0.22 2.57
CA THR A 178 0.10 0.71 3.92
C THR A 178 -0.83 -0.27 4.66
N GLY A 179 -1.07 -0.04 5.95
CA GLY A 179 -1.88 -0.92 6.79
C GLY A 179 -1.08 -2.11 7.31
N GLU A 180 -1.69 -3.29 7.43
CA GLU A 180 -0.98 -4.50 7.90
C GLU A 180 -0.01 -5.04 6.83
N LEU A 181 1.23 -4.54 6.82
CA LEU A 181 2.27 -5.02 5.89
C LEU A 181 2.71 -6.45 6.21
N GLU A 182 2.68 -6.84 7.49
CA GLU A 182 2.88 -8.21 7.96
C GLU A 182 1.65 -8.68 8.75
N ALA A 183 0.77 -9.45 8.09
CA ALA A 183 -0.38 -10.03 8.76
C ALA A 183 0.04 -11.28 9.55
N PHE A 184 -0.35 -11.37 10.82
CA PHE A 184 -0.11 -12.55 11.65
C PHE A 184 -1.38 -13.41 11.78
N ASP A 185 -1.21 -14.72 11.66
CA ASP A 185 -2.26 -15.68 12.00
C ASP A 185 -2.39 -15.89 13.53
N ALA A 186 -3.34 -16.71 13.95
CA ALA A 186 -3.58 -17.01 15.36
C ALA A 186 -2.41 -17.76 16.05
N TYR A 187 -1.48 -18.33 15.27
CA TYR A 187 -0.33 -19.09 15.75
C TYR A 187 0.98 -18.27 15.71
N GLY A 188 0.91 -17.00 15.25
CA GLY A 188 2.05 -16.10 15.15
C GLY A 188 2.89 -16.28 13.88
N PHE A 189 2.40 -16.99 12.86
CA PHE A 189 3.06 -17.01 11.56
C PHE A 189 2.74 -15.72 10.79
N ASN A 190 3.79 -15.04 10.34
CA ASN A 190 3.65 -13.85 9.52
C ASN A 190 3.36 -14.20 8.05
N SER A 191 2.59 -13.35 7.40
CA SER A 191 2.28 -13.41 5.98
C SER A 191 2.28 -12.00 5.41
N PRO A 192 3.40 -11.60 4.77
CA PRO A 192 3.53 -10.25 4.21
C PRO A 192 2.47 -9.97 3.14
N MET A 193 1.86 -8.78 3.18
CA MET A 193 0.71 -8.45 2.31
C MET A 193 1.03 -8.58 0.82
N VAL A 194 2.30 -8.38 0.46
CA VAL A 194 2.80 -8.47 -0.92
C VAL A 194 2.66 -9.87 -1.54
N TYR A 195 2.48 -10.90 -0.72
CA TYR A 195 2.18 -12.25 -1.18
C TYR A 195 0.69 -12.47 -1.48
N PHE A 196 -0.20 -11.58 -1.04
CA PHE A 196 -1.62 -11.62 -1.41
C PHE A 196 -1.84 -11.14 -2.83
N LEU A 197 -0.98 -10.23 -3.31
CA LEU A 197 -1.00 -9.72 -4.67
C LEU A 197 -0.45 -10.77 -5.65
N ARG A 198 -0.97 -10.76 -6.89
CA ARG A 198 -0.45 -11.64 -7.94
C ARG A 198 1.04 -11.39 -8.21
N PRO A 199 1.85 -12.46 -8.33
CA PRO A 199 3.27 -12.33 -8.68
C PRO A 199 3.50 -11.64 -10.03
N GLU A 200 2.60 -11.84 -11.00
CA GLU A 200 2.72 -11.29 -12.35
C GLU A 200 2.62 -9.77 -12.34
N ASP A 201 1.73 -9.22 -11.51
CA ASP A 201 1.52 -7.78 -11.37
C ASP A 201 2.69 -7.15 -10.61
N THR A 202 3.02 -7.69 -9.43
CA THR A 202 4.09 -7.16 -8.56
C THR A 202 5.46 -7.10 -9.24
N ARG A 203 5.80 -8.09 -10.08
CA ARG A 203 7.06 -8.10 -10.83
C ARG A 203 7.19 -6.97 -11.85
N ARG A 204 6.07 -6.42 -12.34
CA ARG A 204 6.04 -5.38 -13.38
C ARG A 204 6.07 -3.97 -12.80
N VAL A 205 5.69 -3.79 -11.55
CA VAL A 205 5.65 -2.46 -10.90
C VAL A 205 7.07 -1.90 -10.77
N ARG A 206 7.27 -0.70 -11.30
CA ARG A 206 8.58 -0.01 -11.33
C ARG A 206 8.77 0.95 -10.17
N HIS A 207 7.68 1.45 -9.61
CA HIS A 207 7.69 2.44 -8.54
C HIS A 207 6.88 1.90 -7.37
N VAL A 208 7.54 1.72 -6.22
CA VAL A 208 6.93 1.18 -5.01
C VAL A 208 7.30 2.04 -3.82
N ALA A 209 6.29 2.37 -3.04
CA ALA A 209 6.44 3.06 -1.77
C ALA A 209 5.83 2.22 -0.64
N CYS A 210 6.33 2.39 0.58
CA CYS A 210 5.78 1.77 1.78
C CYS A 210 5.67 2.82 2.88
N ALA A 211 4.56 2.81 3.60
CA ALA A 211 4.37 3.68 4.76
C ALA A 211 5.34 3.22 5.86
N PHE A 212 6.17 4.12 6.36
CA PHE A 212 7.27 3.74 7.24
C PHE A 212 6.79 3.27 8.62
N ALA A 213 5.81 3.94 9.24
CA ALA A 213 5.21 3.45 10.50
C ALA A 213 4.58 2.05 10.37
N GLU A 214 4.06 1.69 9.20
CA GLU A 214 3.40 0.40 8.98
C GLU A 214 4.39 -0.76 8.87
N LEU A 215 5.69 -0.47 8.80
CA LEU A 215 6.74 -1.47 8.99
C LEU A 215 6.95 -1.81 10.48
N GLY A 216 6.19 -1.17 11.38
CA GLY A 216 6.26 -1.35 12.82
C GLY A 216 7.24 -0.44 13.52
N TYR A 217 7.71 0.64 12.88
CA TYR A 217 8.53 1.66 13.55
C TYR A 217 7.66 2.60 14.40
N PRO A 218 8.10 2.98 15.62
CA PRO A 218 9.34 2.62 16.31
C PRO A 218 9.27 1.38 17.21
N GLN A 219 8.21 0.58 17.14
CA GLN A 219 7.96 -0.53 18.07
C GLN A 219 8.83 -1.78 17.81
N LEU A 220 9.18 -2.03 16.54
CA LEU A 220 9.94 -3.21 16.11
C LEU A 220 11.42 -2.89 15.94
N GLU A 221 12.24 -3.92 16.11
CA GLU A 221 13.68 -3.83 15.90
C GLU A 221 14.05 -3.80 14.41
N SER A 222 15.28 -3.37 14.11
CA SER A 222 15.78 -3.24 12.73
C SER A 222 15.67 -4.52 11.91
N ASP A 223 15.88 -5.68 12.55
CA ASP A 223 15.88 -6.98 11.87
C ASP A 223 14.47 -7.40 11.42
N GLN A 224 13.46 -7.06 12.22
CA GLN A 224 12.05 -7.31 11.89
C GLN A 224 11.60 -6.39 10.75
N ILE A 225 11.93 -5.10 10.84
CA ILE A 225 11.66 -4.13 9.77
C ILE A 225 12.36 -4.56 8.47
N PHE A 226 13.62 -4.99 8.56
CA PHE A 226 14.37 -5.50 7.42
C PHE A 226 13.72 -6.76 6.82
N GLY A 227 13.26 -7.70 7.66
CA GLY A 227 12.50 -8.88 7.24
C GLY A 227 11.26 -8.51 6.41
N CYS A 228 10.47 -7.54 6.88
CA CYS A 228 9.31 -7.04 6.15
C CYS A 228 9.72 -6.42 4.79
N LEU A 229 10.72 -5.54 4.80
CA LEU A 229 11.23 -4.87 3.59
C LEU A 229 11.80 -5.86 2.57
N TRP A 230 12.44 -6.93 3.03
CA TRP A 230 12.98 -7.98 2.18
C TRP A 230 11.88 -8.61 1.32
N HIS A 231 10.72 -8.91 1.92
CA HIS A 231 9.58 -9.47 1.20
C HIS A 231 9.03 -8.52 0.12
N VAL A 232 8.97 -7.22 0.44
CA VAL A 232 8.59 -6.19 -0.55
C VAL A 232 9.61 -6.18 -1.69
N ALA A 233 10.90 -6.14 -1.36
CA ALA A 233 11.97 -6.07 -2.34
C ALA A 233 12.01 -7.28 -3.29
N ASP A 234 11.85 -8.51 -2.77
CA ASP A 234 11.82 -9.75 -3.56
C ASP A 234 10.62 -9.79 -4.52
N ARG A 235 9.45 -9.32 -4.07
CA ARG A 235 8.22 -9.35 -4.89
C ARG A 235 8.23 -8.31 -6.00
N PHE A 236 8.75 -7.11 -5.72
CA PHE A 236 8.74 -5.97 -6.64
C PHE A 236 10.03 -5.86 -7.46
N ARG A 237 10.34 -6.87 -8.28
CA ARG A 237 11.64 -6.99 -8.94
C ARG A 237 11.99 -5.86 -9.91
N ALA A 238 11.03 -5.34 -10.65
CA ALA A 238 11.26 -4.21 -11.57
C ALA A 238 11.52 -2.88 -10.86
N ALA A 239 11.19 -2.76 -9.57
CA ALA A 239 11.43 -1.56 -8.79
C ALA A 239 12.91 -1.44 -8.40
N LYS A 240 13.62 -0.48 -8.99
CA LYS A 240 15.02 -0.16 -8.69
C LYS A 240 15.18 0.65 -7.40
N ARG A 241 14.11 1.32 -6.98
CA ARG A 241 14.04 2.14 -5.78
C ARG A 241 12.86 1.71 -4.94
N LEU A 242 13.07 1.57 -3.64
CA LEU A 242 12.02 1.41 -2.65
C LEU A 242 11.90 2.72 -1.87
N LEU A 243 10.74 3.36 -1.93
CA LEU A 243 10.49 4.60 -1.22
C LEU A 243 9.87 4.30 0.13
N LEU A 244 10.44 4.84 1.20
CA LEU A 244 9.86 4.78 2.54
C LEU A 244 9.22 6.13 2.81
N ALA A 245 7.89 6.16 2.84
CA ALA A 245 7.10 7.36 3.06
C ALA A 245 6.95 7.62 4.56
N LEU A 246 7.44 8.78 5.02
CA LEU A 246 7.32 9.24 6.39
C LEU A 246 6.05 10.07 6.54
N SER A 247 5.16 9.68 7.44
CA SER A 247 4.00 10.52 7.78
C SER A 247 4.42 11.70 8.69
N PRO A 248 3.66 12.81 8.71
CA PRO A 248 3.94 13.95 9.57
C PRO A 248 4.03 13.55 11.06
N GLY A 249 5.14 13.90 11.71
CA GLY A 249 5.43 13.55 13.11
C GLY A 249 6.38 12.36 13.30
N GLU A 250 6.53 11.48 12.31
CA GLU A 250 7.56 10.42 12.31
C GLU A 250 8.97 11.00 12.14
N GLU A 251 9.05 12.16 11.51
CA GLU A 251 10.28 12.90 11.25
C GLU A 251 10.99 13.30 12.53
N GLU A 252 10.26 13.69 13.57
CA GLU A 252 10.86 14.10 14.84
C GLU A 252 11.47 12.89 15.57
N VAL A 253 10.85 11.72 15.48
CA VAL A 253 11.40 10.48 16.05
C VAL A 253 12.61 9.99 15.25
N ALA A 254 12.58 10.13 13.92
CA ALA A 254 13.68 9.81 13.03
C ALA A 254 14.86 10.81 13.16
N HIS A 255 14.60 12.12 13.30
CA HIS A 255 15.61 13.19 13.33
C HIS A 255 16.10 13.59 14.72
N CYS A 256 15.31 13.45 15.79
CA CYS A 256 15.81 13.69 17.17
C CYS A 256 16.95 12.74 17.54
N LYS A 257 17.13 11.64 16.81
CA LYS A 257 18.28 10.73 16.93
C LYS A 257 19.47 11.09 16.02
N PHE A 258 19.32 12.02 15.06
CA PHE A 258 20.41 12.50 14.19
C PHE A 258 21.12 13.76 14.71
N SER A 259 20.47 14.58 15.53
CA SER A 259 21.00 15.89 15.97
C SER A 259 21.77 15.86 17.30
N ALA A 260 21.77 14.75 18.04
CA ALA A 260 22.49 14.60 19.31
C ALA A 260 24.03 14.50 19.17
N GLY A 261 24.56 14.68 17.96
CA GLY A 261 25.97 14.50 17.63
C GLY A 261 26.65 15.70 17.00
N ARG A 262 26.35 16.96 17.37
CA ARG A 262 27.19 18.12 16.99
C ARG A 262 26.89 19.41 17.75
N THR A 263 27.29 19.50 19.02
CA THR A 263 27.70 20.79 19.61
C THR A 263 28.84 20.56 20.61
N GLY A 264 30.05 20.93 20.22
CA GLY A 264 31.16 21.07 21.15
C GLY A 264 31.21 22.51 21.69
N LYS A 265 31.02 22.69 23.00
CA LYS A 265 31.99 23.33 23.92
C LYS A 265 31.39 23.62 25.30
N ALA A 266 32.00 22.96 26.29
CA ALA A 266 32.37 23.43 27.63
C ALA A 266 31.33 24.20 28.48
N GLY A 267 30.78 23.51 29.48
CA GLY A 267 30.25 24.06 30.71
C GLY A 267 30.10 22.94 31.74
N LYS A 268 30.93 22.96 32.79
CA LYS A 268 30.76 22.15 33.99
C LYS A 268 29.47 22.61 34.68
N ASP A 269 28.48 21.74 34.80
CA ASP A 269 27.84 21.40 36.08
C ASP A 269 26.68 20.42 35.87
N GLU A 270 26.52 19.56 36.87
CA GLU A 270 25.74 18.33 36.87
C GLU A 270 24.22 18.55 36.74
N GLN A 271 23.59 17.85 35.78
CA GLN A 271 22.27 17.26 35.97
C GLN A 271 22.01 16.13 34.96
N ARG A 272 22.22 14.89 35.42
CA ARG A 272 21.65 13.61 34.94
C ARG A 272 21.19 13.59 33.46
N GLY A 273 22.14 13.66 32.54
CA GLY A 273 21.94 13.25 31.16
C GLY A 273 22.06 11.73 31.06
N VAL A 274 20.98 11.06 30.71
CA VAL A 274 21.01 9.66 30.27
C VAL A 274 21.90 9.61 29.04
N THR A 275 23.11 9.06 29.19
CA THR A 275 23.95 8.61 28.07
C THR A 275 23.20 7.54 27.30
N LEU A 276 22.40 7.94 26.31
CA LEU A 276 21.79 7.04 25.34
C LEU A 276 22.91 6.50 24.45
N MET A 277 23.13 5.19 24.57
CA MET A 277 24.17 4.46 23.86
C MET A 277 23.91 4.44 22.35
N ASP A 278 25.00 4.29 21.61
CA ASP A 278 25.22 4.13 20.17
C ASP A 278 24.43 2.95 19.51
N GLU A 279 23.41 2.39 20.18
CA GLU A 279 22.59 1.26 19.72
C GLU A 279 21.29 1.69 19.00
N ASP A 280 21.01 2.99 18.95
CA ASP A 280 19.66 3.52 18.78
C ASP A 280 19.27 3.97 17.35
N ASN A 281 20.20 3.93 16.39
CA ASN A 281 19.91 4.33 15.01
C ASN A 281 19.39 3.16 14.18
N ILE A 282 18.14 2.77 14.42
CA ILE A 282 17.41 1.73 13.68
C ILE A 282 17.54 1.94 12.16
N MET A 283 17.52 3.19 11.68
CA MET A 283 17.67 3.50 10.26
C MET A 283 19.04 3.17 9.72
N GLN A 284 20.10 3.46 10.49
CA GLN A 284 21.46 3.06 10.13
C GLN A 284 21.59 1.54 10.13
N LYS A 285 21.03 0.84 11.12
CA LYS A 285 21.03 -0.64 11.15
C LYS A 285 20.28 -1.25 9.97
N ILE A 286 19.11 -0.72 9.60
CA ILE A 286 18.38 -1.16 8.40
C ILE A 286 19.21 -0.88 7.14
N TRP A 287 19.83 0.30 7.04
CA TRP A 287 20.69 0.65 5.90
C TRP A 287 21.93 -0.24 5.80
N GLU A 288 22.60 -0.51 6.92
CA GLU A 288 23.74 -1.41 7.03
C GLU A 288 23.35 -2.86 6.72
N GLY A 289 22.19 -3.33 7.20
CA GLY A 289 21.65 -4.65 6.84
C GLY A 289 21.34 -4.75 5.33
N TRP A 290 20.77 -3.69 4.76
CA TRP A 290 20.50 -3.59 3.33
C TRP A 290 21.79 -3.63 2.49
N MET A 291 22.76 -2.77 2.80
CA MET A 291 24.06 -2.71 2.10
C MET A 291 24.98 -3.90 2.42
N GLY A 292 24.85 -4.51 3.60
CA GLY A 292 25.57 -5.70 4.04
C GLY A 292 25.11 -6.95 3.28
N SER A 293 23.79 -7.08 3.07
CA SER A 293 23.22 -8.11 2.19
C SER A 293 23.69 -7.94 0.73
N VAL A 294 23.94 -6.71 0.30
CA VAL A 294 24.50 -6.38 -1.03
C VAL A 294 25.99 -6.76 -1.18
N SER A 295 26.78 -6.67 -0.11
CA SER A 295 28.25 -6.81 -0.17
C SER A 295 28.78 -8.20 0.19
N GLY A 296 28.00 -9.01 0.92
CA GLY A 296 28.45 -10.31 1.46
C GLY A 296 28.35 -11.52 0.52
N GLN A 297 27.68 -11.42 -0.63
CA GLN A 297 27.31 -12.61 -1.40
C GLN A 297 27.75 -12.50 -2.87
N ARG A 298 29.03 -12.80 -3.15
CA ARG A 298 29.50 -13.23 -4.48
C ARG A 298 29.01 -14.66 -4.81
N SER A 299 27.81 -15.05 -4.40
CA SER A 299 27.17 -16.27 -4.90
C SER A 299 26.43 -15.91 -6.16
N ARG A 300 26.75 -16.61 -7.24
CA ARG A 300 26.16 -16.50 -8.58
C ARG A 300 24.76 -17.15 -8.60
N ASP A 301 23.95 -16.85 -7.59
CA ASP A 301 22.55 -17.27 -7.52
C ASP A 301 21.67 -16.05 -7.79
N ASP A 302 20.93 -16.12 -8.90
CA ASP A 302 19.98 -15.11 -9.42
C ASP A 302 18.81 -14.77 -8.45
N ARG A 303 18.88 -15.26 -7.20
CA ARG A 303 17.89 -15.12 -6.13
C ARG A 303 18.17 -14.00 -5.13
N THR A 304 19.36 -13.38 -5.14
CA THR A 304 19.71 -12.30 -4.19
C THR A 304 19.93 -10.96 -4.91
N GLN A 305 18.90 -10.48 -5.60
CA GLN A 305 18.89 -9.21 -6.38
C GLN A 305 18.67 -7.94 -5.52
N LEU A 306 18.80 -8.02 -4.20
CA LEU A 306 18.78 -6.83 -3.33
C LEU A 306 19.94 -5.87 -3.64
N VAL A 307 21.01 -6.42 -4.21
CA VAL A 307 22.26 -5.76 -4.60
C VAL A 307 22.04 -4.45 -5.38
N ASP A 308 21.01 -4.38 -6.22
CA ASP A 308 20.78 -3.25 -7.13
C ASP A 308 19.67 -2.29 -6.69
N LYS A 309 19.00 -2.55 -5.56
CA LYS A 309 17.87 -1.76 -5.10
C LYS A 309 18.31 -0.66 -4.13
N LYS A 310 17.88 0.58 -4.40
CA LYS A 310 18.12 1.72 -3.51
C LYS A 310 16.93 1.96 -2.59
N MET A 311 17.19 2.09 -1.30
CA MET A 311 16.20 2.56 -0.34
C MET A 311 16.25 4.09 -0.27
N VAL A 312 15.11 4.78 -0.26
CA VAL A 312 15.05 6.24 -0.18
C VAL A 312 13.94 6.65 0.79
N LEU A 313 14.28 7.42 1.81
CA LEU A 313 13.30 8.02 2.70
C LEU A 313 12.76 9.30 2.04
N VAL A 314 11.44 9.43 2.02
CA VAL A 314 10.73 10.55 1.41
C VAL A 314 9.59 10.95 2.34
N ARG A 315 9.30 12.24 2.44
CA ARG A 315 8.10 12.71 3.13
C ARG A 315 6.87 12.25 2.37
N GLU A 316 5.82 11.78 3.06
CA GLU A 316 4.59 11.33 2.41
C GLU A 316 4.00 12.42 1.51
N GLU A 317 4.07 13.69 1.91
CA GLU A 317 3.61 14.83 1.08
C GLU A 317 4.44 15.08 -0.18
N SER A 318 5.71 14.68 -0.21
CA SER A 318 6.61 14.84 -1.37
C SER A 318 6.65 13.61 -2.27
N LEU A 319 5.88 12.57 -1.96
CA LEU A 319 5.93 11.31 -2.67
C LEU A 319 5.56 11.50 -4.15
N ALA A 320 4.54 12.30 -4.44
CA ALA A 320 4.08 12.54 -5.80
C ALA A 320 5.13 13.28 -6.65
N ASP A 321 5.77 14.31 -6.09
CA ASP A 321 6.87 15.03 -6.75
C ASP A 321 8.06 14.11 -7.08
N VAL A 322 8.42 13.23 -6.14
CA VAL A 322 9.53 12.27 -6.34
C VAL A 322 9.19 11.26 -7.41
N ILE A 323 7.93 10.77 -7.48
CA ILE A 323 7.48 9.84 -8.52
C ILE A 323 7.44 10.52 -9.88
N ALA A 324 6.95 11.76 -9.96
CA ALA A 324 6.91 12.52 -11.20
C ALA A 324 8.31 12.86 -11.77
N GLY A 325 9.32 12.97 -10.89
CA GLY A 325 10.70 13.23 -11.28
C GLY A 325 11.55 12.00 -11.63
N CYS A 326 11.00 10.78 -11.60
CA CYS A 326 11.70 9.52 -11.90
C CYS A 326 11.57 9.06 -13.35
#